data_AF-A0A926JJL8-F1
#
_entry.id   AF-A0A926JJL8-F1
#
_cell.length_a   1.000
_cell.length_b   1.000
_cell.length_c   1.000
_cell.angle_alpha   90.00
_cell.angle_beta   90.00
_cell.angle_gamma   90.00
#
_symmetry.space_group_name_H-M   'P 1'
#
loop_
_entity.id
_entity.type
_entity.pdbx_description
1 polymer ?
#
loop_
_entity_poly.entity_id
_entity_poly.type
_entity_poly.pdbx_seq_one_letter_code
_entity_poly.pdbx_strand_id
1 'polypeptide(L)'
;MPYKVQELTESERQRIAETLSRWAAVHPRRNLPIIALADGTELTPAGMAEAVASPGSPHGEYLFRSFAVALTADDVEEPEDLDTILADYERDADQWAKESFSGA
;
A
#
# COMPACT_ATOMS: atom_id res chain seq x y z
N MET A 1 9.83 -7.81 24.18
CA MET A 1 11.02 -7.51 23.34
C MET A 1 10.58 -6.49 22.30
N PRO A 2 11.36 -5.44 21.95
CA PRO A 2 10.97 -4.59 20.84
C PRO A 2 10.97 -5.43 19.55
N TYR A 3 9.85 -5.48 18.83
CA TYR A 3 9.76 -6.15 17.53
C TYR A 3 10.71 -5.43 16.57
N LYS A 4 11.66 -6.18 16.01
CA LYS A 4 12.58 -5.65 15.01
C LYS A 4 11.85 -5.68 13.66
N VAL A 5 11.29 -4.53 13.27
CA VAL A 5 10.68 -4.35 11.95
C VAL A 5 11.74 -4.63 10.90
N GLN A 6 11.44 -5.49 9.94
CA GLN A 6 12.32 -5.77 8.82
C GLN A 6 12.54 -4.51 7.98
N GLU A 7 13.74 -4.29 7.47
CA GLU A 7 13.96 -3.23 6.49
C GLU A 7 13.61 -3.74 5.08
N LEU A 8 12.75 -3.01 4.37
CA LEU A 8 12.47 -3.27 2.96
C LEU A 8 13.68 -2.91 2.10
N THR A 9 14.06 -3.83 1.23
CA THR A 9 15.04 -3.64 0.16
C THR A 9 14.54 -2.61 -0.86
N GLU A 10 15.46 -2.04 -1.64
CA GLU A 10 15.11 -1.09 -2.70
C GLU A 10 14.16 -1.71 -3.74
N SER A 11 14.37 -2.98 -4.10
CA SER A 11 13.47 -3.72 -5.00
C SER A 11 12.07 -3.86 -4.45
N GLU A 12 11.91 -4.13 -3.16
CA GLU A 12 10.59 -4.24 -2.52
C GLU A 12 9.90 -2.88 -2.46
N ARG A 13 10.64 -1.81 -2.13
CA ARG A 13 10.11 -0.44 -2.14
C ARG A 13 9.62 -0.03 -3.53
N GLN A 14 10.41 -0.32 -4.56
CA GLN A 14 10.06 -0.05 -5.94
C GLN A 14 8.79 -0.81 -6.34
N ARG A 15 8.68 -2.09 -5.97
CA ARG A 15 7.51 -2.92 -6.28
C ARG A 15 6.24 -2.42 -5.58
N ILE A 16 6.34 -2.05 -4.30
CA ILE A 16 5.25 -1.39 -3.56
C ILE A 16 4.80 -0.11 -4.28
N ALA A 17 5.74 0.74 -4.69
CA ALA A 17 5.42 1.99 -5.38
C ALA A 17 4.70 1.77 -6.71
N GLU A 18 5.15 0.79 -7.51
CA GLU A 18 4.51 0.42 -8.76
C GLU A 18 3.10 -0.14 -8.57
N THR A 19 2.93 -1.07 -7.63
CA THR A 19 1.63 -1.68 -7.33
C THR A 19 0.63 -0.63 -6.83
N LEU A 20 1.02 0.21 -5.87
CA LEU A 20 0.14 1.26 -5.34
C LEU A 20 -0.19 2.33 -6.40
N SER A 21 0.76 2.67 -7.28
CA SER A 21 0.51 3.61 -8.38
C SER A 21 -0.54 3.06 -9.35
N ARG A 22 -0.43 1.79 -9.75
CA ARG A 22 -1.40 1.13 -10.63
C ARG A 22 -2.77 1.03 -9.98
N TRP A 23 -2.82 0.51 -8.76
CA TRP A 23 -4.04 0.36 -8.00
C TRP A 23 -4.76 1.70 -7.80
N ALA A 24 -4.04 2.74 -7.38
CA ALA A 24 -4.60 4.08 -7.22
C ALA A 24 -5.11 4.68 -8.54
N ALA A 25 -4.50 4.35 -9.69
CA ALA A 25 -4.92 4.85 -11.00
C ALA A 25 -6.31 4.37 -11.40
N VAL A 26 -6.68 3.15 -11.01
CA VAL A 26 -7.94 2.51 -11.38
C VAL A 26 -8.95 2.43 -10.23
N HIS A 27 -8.56 2.84 -9.03
CA HIS A 27 -9.43 2.81 -7.86
C HIS A 27 -10.68 3.69 -8.05
N PRO A 28 -11.91 3.15 -7.90
CA PRO A 28 -13.16 3.86 -8.20
C PRO A 28 -13.39 5.09 -7.31
N ARG A 29 -12.75 5.11 -6.13
CA ARG A 29 -12.79 6.22 -5.16
C ARG A 29 -11.40 6.79 -4.89
N ARG A 30 -10.61 7.05 -5.93
CA ARG A 30 -9.19 7.47 -5.86
C ARG A 30 -8.88 8.62 -4.88
N ASN A 31 -9.83 9.51 -4.62
CA ASN A 31 -9.67 10.68 -3.75
C ASN A 31 -10.44 10.56 -2.42
N LEU A 32 -11.02 9.40 -2.11
CA LEU A 32 -11.68 9.18 -0.82
C LEU A 32 -10.65 8.62 0.18
N PRO A 33 -10.60 9.15 1.41
CA PRO A 33 -9.80 8.57 2.49
C PRO A 33 -10.11 7.10 2.75
N ILE A 34 -9.06 6.31 2.94
CA ILE A 34 -9.16 4.88 3.26
C ILE A 34 -8.28 4.49 4.45
N ILE A 35 -7.25 5.30 4.76
CA ILE A 35 -6.39 5.13 5.92
C ILE A 35 -6.38 6.44 6.68
N ALA A 36 -6.61 6.37 8.00
CA ALA A 36 -6.35 7.47 8.91
C ALA A 36 -5.07 7.18 9.69
N LEU A 37 -4.12 8.10 9.65
CA LEU A 37 -2.90 8.05 10.44
C LEU A 37 -3.15 8.61 11.84
N ALA A 38 -2.31 8.23 12.80
CA ALA A 38 -2.44 8.64 14.20
C ALA A 38 -2.27 10.17 14.41
N ASP A 39 -1.66 10.87 13.46
CA ASP A 39 -1.53 12.33 13.45
C ASP A 39 -2.75 13.05 12.88
N GLY A 40 -3.80 12.31 12.49
CA GLY A 40 -5.02 12.83 11.89
C GLY A 40 -4.95 13.00 10.38
N THR A 41 -3.83 12.64 9.74
CA THR A 41 -3.72 12.64 8.28
C THR A 41 -4.57 11.52 7.68
N GLU A 42 -5.36 11.84 6.67
CA GLU A 42 -6.14 10.88 5.91
C GLU A 42 -5.45 10.62 4.56
N LEU A 43 -5.05 9.37 4.32
CA LEU A 43 -4.49 8.94 3.06
C LEU A 43 -5.59 8.38 2.15
N THR A 44 -5.70 9.00 0.98
CA THR A 44 -6.48 8.51 -0.16
C THR A 44 -5.62 7.56 -1.00
N PRO A 45 -6.19 6.72 -1.89
CA PRO A 45 -5.40 5.93 -2.83
C PRO A 45 -4.38 6.76 -3.61
N ALA A 46 -4.78 7.94 -4.12
CA ALA A 46 -3.86 8.86 -4.79
C ALA A 46 -2.74 9.35 -3.86
N GLY A 47 -3.08 9.73 -2.63
CA GLY A 47 -2.12 10.21 -1.65
C GLY A 47 -1.12 9.13 -1.22
N MET A 48 -1.55 7.87 -1.14
CA MET A 48 -0.66 6.74 -0.90
C MET A 48 0.35 6.57 -2.03
N ALA A 49 -0.11 6.60 -3.29
CA ALA A 49 0.76 6.50 -4.47
C ALA A 49 1.78 7.65 -4.54
N GLU A 50 1.37 8.87 -4.21
CA GLU A 50 2.26 10.04 -4.15
C GLU A 50 3.30 9.91 -3.02
N ALA A 51 2.87 9.45 -1.85
CA ALA A 51 3.73 9.29 -0.68
C ALA A 51 4.84 8.25 -0.93
N VAL A 52 4.51 7.09 -1.53
CA VAL A 52 5.52 6.06 -1.83
C VAL A 52 6.45 6.45 -2.98
N ALA A 53 6.01 7.33 -3.90
CA ALA A 53 6.89 7.92 -4.91
C ALA A 53 7.91 8.92 -4.30
N SER A 54 7.68 9.36 -3.06
CA SER A 54 8.56 10.23 -2.29
C SER A 54 9.02 9.53 -1.00
N PRO A 55 9.90 8.52 -1.09
CA PRO A 55 10.28 7.66 0.05
C PRO A 55 10.89 8.38 1.25
N GLY A 56 11.46 9.57 1.06
CA GLY A 56 11.99 10.41 2.15
C GLY A 56 10.97 11.38 2.77
N SER A 57 9.71 11.32 2.35
CA SER A 57 8.63 12.06 2.99
C SER A 57 8.14 11.33 4.24
N PRO A 58 7.64 12.03 5.28
CA PRO A 58 7.12 11.38 6.49
C PRO A 58 6.05 10.32 6.19
N HIS A 59 5.17 10.58 5.21
CA HIS A 59 4.12 9.63 4.81
C HIS A 59 4.68 8.44 4.01
N GLY A 60 5.68 8.67 3.16
CA GLY A 60 6.37 7.59 2.44
C GLY A 60 7.09 6.64 3.41
N GLU A 61 7.86 7.20 4.36
CA GLU A 61 8.52 6.43 5.41
C GLU A 61 7.53 5.64 6.26
N TYR A 62 6.41 6.26 6.63
CA TYR A 62 5.34 5.59 7.38
C TYR A 62 4.77 4.41 6.59
N LEU A 63 4.39 4.60 5.32
CA LEU A 63 3.81 3.54 4.51
C LEU A 63 4.77 2.36 4.35
N PHE A 64 6.04 2.61 4.04
CA PHE A 64 7.04 1.54 3.95
C PHE A 64 7.23 0.80 5.27
N ARG A 65 7.19 1.50 6.40
CA ARG A 65 7.22 0.86 7.71
C ARG A 65 5.97 0.03 7.97
N SER A 66 4.79 0.49 7.57
CA SER A 66 3.54 -0.27 7.70
C SER A 66 3.59 -1.57 6.89
N PHE A 67 4.04 -1.52 5.63
CA PHE A 67 4.26 -2.74 4.84
C PHE A 67 5.26 -3.67 5.52
N ALA A 68 6.39 -3.15 6.00
CA ALA A 68 7.39 -3.95 6.70
C ALA A 68 6.87 -4.61 7.99
N VAL A 69 5.98 -3.93 8.73
CA VAL A 69 5.34 -4.48 9.92
C VAL A 69 4.40 -5.62 9.56
N ALA A 70 3.61 -5.51 8.48
CA ALA A 70 2.72 -6.56 8.03
C ALA A 70 3.45 -7.88 7.68
N LEU A 71 4.72 -7.80 7.27
CA LEU A 71 5.58 -8.96 7.03
C LEU A 71 6.09 -9.63 8.31
N THR A 72 5.96 -8.96 9.46
CA THR A 72 6.40 -9.49 10.74
C THR A 72 5.26 -10.28 11.37
N ALA A 73 5.55 -11.48 11.88
CA ALA A 73 4.58 -12.26 12.64
C ALA A 73 4.08 -11.46 13.85
N ASP A 74 2.77 -11.24 13.94
CA ASP A 74 2.11 -10.82 15.17
C ASP A 74 1.36 -12.03 15.77
N ASP A 75 1.08 -11.98 17.07
CA ASP A 75 0.42 -13.06 17.82
C ASP A 75 -1.08 -13.21 17.46
N VAL A 76 -1.59 -12.34 16.56
CA VAL A 76 -3.01 -12.19 16.23
C VAL A 76 -3.37 -12.75 14.85
N GLU A 77 -2.48 -12.61 13.86
CA GLU A 77 -2.69 -13.08 12.48
C GLU A 77 -1.39 -13.69 11.94
N GLU A 78 -1.53 -14.72 11.08
CA GLU A 78 -0.36 -15.25 10.37
C GLU A 78 0.23 -14.15 9.48
N PRO A 79 1.56 -13.94 9.50
CA PRO A 79 2.18 -12.95 8.65
C PRO A 79 1.91 -13.27 7.18
N GLU A 80 1.35 -12.32 6.46
CA GLU A 80 1.29 -12.39 5.01
C GLU A 80 2.65 -11.98 4.44
N ASP A 81 3.11 -12.71 3.41
CA ASP A 81 4.28 -12.27 2.67
C ASP A 81 3.95 -11.08 1.76
N LEU A 82 4.99 -10.35 1.36
CA LEU A 82 4.82 -9.14 0.54
C LEU A 82 4.15 -9.46 -0.80
N ASP A 83 4.42 -10.65 -1.36
CA ASP A 83 3.86 -11.08 -2.63
C ASP A 83 2.34 -11.25 -2.53
N THR A 84 1.84 -11.80 -1.43
CA THR A 84 0.40 -11.98 -1.16
C THR A 84 -0.30 -10.64 -1.06
N ILE A 85 0.25 -9.74 -0.23
CA ILE A 85 -0.30 -8.39 -0.06
C ILE A 85 -0.37 -7.67 -1.41
N LEU A 86 0.73 -7.66 -2.18
CA LEU A 86 0.76 -6.98 -3.47
C LEU A 86 -0.14 -7.65 -4.52
N ALA A 87 -0.26 -8.97 -4.50
CA ALA A 87 -1.16 -9.70 -5.39
C ALA A 87 -2.63 -9.35 -5.17
N ASP A 88 -3.03 -9.04 -3.93
CA ASP A 88 -4.37 -8.56 -3.63
C ASP A 88 -4.63 -7.17 -4.22
N TYR A 89 -3.68 -6.22 -4.06
CA TYR A 89 -3.77 -4.91 -4.72
C TYR A 89 -3.81 -5.02 -6.25
N GLU A 90 -3.04 -5.94 -6.84
CA GLU A 90 -3.07 -6.20 -8.29
C GLU A 90 -4.42 -6.79 -8.74
N ARG A 91 -4.98 -7.73 -7.98
CA ARG A 91 -6.28 -8.33 -8.27
C ARG A 91 -7.40 -7.30 -8.22
N ASP A 92 -7.39 -6.43 -7.21
CA ASP A 92 -8.33 -5.32 -7.08
C ASP A 92 -8.21 -4.35 -8.25
N ALA A 93 -6.98 -4.01 -8.64
CA ALA A 93 -6.73 -3.16 -9.80
C ALA A 93 -7.31 -3.77 -11.10
N ASP A 94 -7.06 -5.06 -11.32
CA ASP A 94 -7.59 -5.80 -12.47
C ASP A 94 -9.12 -5.87 -12.47
N GLN A 95 -9.73 -6.06 -11.30
CA GLN A 95 -11.18 -6.09 -11.15
C GLN A 95 -11.80 -4.74 -11.54
N TRP A 96 -11.32 -3.64 -10.95
CA TRP A 96 -11.89 -2.32 -11.24
C TRP A 96 -11.60 -1.83 -12.65
N ALA A 97 -10.47 -2.22 -13.23
CA ALA A 97 -10.22 -1.97 -14.65
C ALA A 97 -11.32 -2.61 -15.50
N LYS A 98 -11.67 -3.88 -15.27
CA LYS A 98 -12.73 -4.59 -16.01
C LYS A 98 -14.12 -3.97 -15.82
N GLU A 99 -14.42 -3.53 -14.60
CA GLU A 99 -15.69 -2.86 -14.29
C GLU A 99 -15.80 -1.49 -14.96
N SER A 100 -14.69 -0.74 -15.02
CA SER A 100 -14.62 0.56 -15.71
C SER A 100 -14.82 0.45 -17.23
N PHE A 101 -14.45 -0.69 -17.83
CA PHE A 101 -14.68 -0.99 -19.25
C PHE A 101 -16.06 -1.60 -19.56
N SER A 102 -16.79 -2.11 -18.56
CA SER A 102 -18.13 -2.68 -18.75
C SER A 102 -19.27 -1.67 -18.58
N GLY A 103 -18.96 -0.42 -18.24
CA GLY A 103 -19.92 0.68 -18.03
C GLY A 103 -19.91 1.77 -19.11
N ALA A 104 -19.25 1.54 -20.26
CA ALA A 104 -19.17 2.48 -21.39
C ALA A 104 -20.10 2.10 -22.54
#